data_AF-A0A1G5WBP5-F1
#
_entry.id   AF-A0A1G5WBP5-F1
#
_cell.length_a   1.000
_cell.length_b   1.000
_cell.length_c   1.000
_cell.angle_alpha   90.00
_cell.angle_beta   90.00
_cell.angle_gamma   90.00
#
_symmetry.space_group_name_H-M   'P 1'
#
loop_
_entity.id
_entity.type
_entity.pdbx_description
1 polymer ?
#
loop_
_entity_poly.entity_id
_entity_poly.type
_entity_poly.pdbx_seq_one_letter_code
_entity_poly.pdbx_strand_id
1 'polypeptide(L)'
;MTRGKIIYIDKECKAYTSIEFNGDMYPDGNADRILEMFEGGYFSNYNNYERFVKRFNKSHYGYEEDLIELFCCNEERVIDVKDNWTDYLYIINDSDRQWIIKDKNRSSFLDKRTLAIVYFQQVERMIHRIVHETGKEFSIDLSKEEFVSVIDKLRDSSDLVDKINELFQNSRENVECDFCNGAGLQISHESTVVFLLRKLLNDAFEDIEYFIYELDYGRKYEPGMITDENSQNIDFSSAEKVYEYLTEEKTI
;
A
#
# COMPACT_ATOMS: atom_id res chain seq x y z
N MET A 1 -11.72 11.48 -13.72
CA MET A 1 -10.41 10.82 -13.57
C MET A 1 -9.44 11.89 -13.14
N THR A 2 -8.94 11.84 -11.91
CA THR A 2 -7.99 12.82 -11.39
C THR A 2 -6.57 12.29 -11.52
N ARG A 3 -5.61 13.21 -11.60
CA ARG A 3 -4.19 12.92 -11.80
C ARG A 3 -3.40 13.31 -10.57
N GLY A 4 -2.34 12.57 -10.27
CA GLY A 4 -1.57 12.83 -9.06
C GLY A 4 -0.09 12.50 -9.16
N LYS A 5 0.71 13.23 -8.39
CA LYS A 5 2.13 12.94 -8.16
C LYS A 5 2.43 12.86 -6.67
N ILE A 6 3.46 12.11 -6.33
CA ILE A 6 3.95 11.96 -4.96
C ILE A 6 5.36 12.52 -4.91
N ILE A 7 5.56 13.58 -4.13
CA ILE A 7 6.86 14.20 -3.87
C ILE A 7 7.35 13.74 -2.51
N TYR A 8 8.54 13.15 -2.44
CA TYR A 8 9.17 12.73 -1.20
C TYR A 8 10.46 13.52 -0.96
N ILE A 9 10.62 14.06 0.24
CA ILE A 9 11.80 14.79 0.68
C ILE A 9 12.53 13.94 1.72
N ASP A 10 13.77 13.59 1.43
CA ASP A 10 14.60 12.74 2.29
C ASP A 10 15.33 13.51 3.40
N LYS A 11 16.04 12.77 4.26
CA LYS A 11 16.83 13.32 5.37
C LYS A 11 18.00 14.21 4.92
N GLU A 12 18.50 14.02 3.70
CA GLU A 12 19.54 14.85 3.08
C GLU A 12 18.97 16.12 2.42
N CYS A 13 17.66 16.35 2.52
CA CYS A 13 16.93 17.43 1.86
C CYS A 13 16.96 17.35 0.33
N LYS A 14 17.08 16.15 -0.23
CA LYS A 14 16.82 15.89 -1.65
C LYS A 14 15.34 15.59 -1.82
N ALA A 15 14.76 16.12 -2.89
CA ALA A 15 13.37 15.89 -3.25
C ALA A 15 13.31 14.96 -4.47
N TYR A 16 12.34 14.06 -4.46
CA TYR A 16 12.05 13.10 -5.51
C TYR A 16 10.58 13.22 -5.86
N THR A 17 10.22 13.05 -7.13
CA THR A 17 8.83 13.02 -7.56
C THR A 17 8.55 11.77 -8.34
N SER A 18 7.36 11.21 -8.15
CA SER A 18 6.85 10.20 -9.06
C SER A 18 6.47 10.83 -10.40
N ILE A 19 6.32 9.99 -11.42
CA ILE A 19 5.53 10.31 -12.61
C ILE A 19 4.08 10.65 -12.25
N GLU A 20 3.35 11.22 -13.21
CA GLU A 20 1.93 11.54 -13.04
C GLU A 20 1.06 10.29 -13.19
N PHE A 21 0.45 9.86 -12.09
CA PHE A 21 -0.55 8.79 -12.09
C PHE A 21 -1.89 9.33 -12.56
N ASN A 22 -2.45 8.73 -13.61
CA ASN A 22 -3.76 9.11 -14.15
C ASN A 22 -4.81 8.13 -13.66
N GLY A 23 -5.64 8.52 -12.69
CA GLY A 23 -6.76 7.72 -12.17
C GLY A 23 -6.95 7.88 -10.67
N ASP A 24 -8.13 8.33 -10.25
CA ASP A 24 -8.61 8.33 -8.86
C ASP A 24 -7.61 8.77 -7.77
N MET A 25 -6.72 9.72 -8.10
CA MET A 25 -5.72 10.31 -7.20
C MET A 25 -6.31 11.40 -6.28
N TYR A 26 -7.62 11.44 -6.05
CA TYR A 26 -8.26 12.33 -5.07
C TYR A 26 -8.30 11.66 -3.68
N PRO A 27 -8.36 12.41 -2.57
CA PRO A 27 -8.62 11.84 -1.24
C PRO A 27 -9.93 11.05 -1.23
N ASP A 28 -10.01 9.89 -0.57
CA ASP A 28 -11.07 8.88 -0.69
C ASP A 28 -11.03 8.04 -1.99
N GLY A 29 -9.99 8.20 -2.81
CA GLY A 29 -9.66 7.36 -3.96
C GLY A 29 -8.40 6.51 -3.73
N ASN A 30 -7.66 6.21 -4.79
CA ASN A 30 -6.38 5.48 -4.71
C ASN A 30 -5.37 6.19 -3.80
N ALA A 31 -5.48 7.51 -3.65
CA ALA A 31 -4.58 8.29 -2.82
C ALA A 31 -4.70 8.03 -1.31
N ASP A 32 -5.76 7.39 -0.84
CA ASP A 32 -5.89 6.99 0.57
C ASP A 32 -4.73 6.11 1.01
N ARG A 33 -4.20 5.29 0.09
CA ARG A 33 -3.04 4.46 0.39
C ARG A 33 -1.81 5.29 0.76
N ILE A 34 -1.64 6.47 0.17
CA ILE A 34 -0.54 7.39 0.50
C ILE A 34 -0.73 7.92 1.93
N LEU A 35 -1.96 8.28 2.30
CA LEU A 35 -2.29 8.79 3.62
C LEU A 35 -2.08 7.73 4.70
N GLU A 36 -2.57 6.51 4.47
CA GLU A 36 -2.38 5.37 5.37
C GLU A 36 -0.89 5.10 5.61
N MET A 37 -0.08 5.05 4.55
CA MET A 37 1.37 4.81 4.66
C MET A 37 2.09 5.93 5.41
N PHE A 38 1.68 7.17 5.15
CA PHE A 38 2.28 8.31 5.83
C PHE A 38 1.96 8.29 7.33
N GLU A 39 0.71 8.07 7.71
CA GLU A 39 0.27 7.99 9.10
C GLU A 39 0.91 6.79 9.83
N GLY A 40 1.03 5.65 9.14
CA GLY A 40 1.74 4.45 9.62
C GLY A 40 3.25 4.59 9.72
N GLY A 41 3.82 5.71 9.25
CA GLY A 41 5.25 5.99 9.36
C GLY A 41 6.13 5.32 8.32
N TYR A 42 5.54 4.77 7.26
CA TYR A 42 6.21 3.96 6.25
C TYR A 42 7.32 4.73 5.48
N PHE A 43 7.07 6.00 5.16
CA PHE A 43 8.01 6.86 4.43
C PHE A 43 9.16 7.38 5.33
N SER A 44 9.98 6.48 5.86
CA SER A 44 11.09 6.78 6.79
C SER A 44 12.47 6.88 6.11
N ASN A 45 12.53 6.56 4.82
CA ASN A 45 13.70 6.61 3.95
C ASN A 45 13.28 6.56 2.47
N TYR A 46 14.21 6.88 1.56
CA TYR A 46 13.97 6.89 0.11
C TYR A 46 13.57 5.53 -0.45
N ASN A 47 14.16 4.44 0.06
CA ASN A 47 13.94 3.09 -0.43
C ASN A 47 12.49 2.64 -0.22
N ASN A 48 11.92 2.93 0.96
CA ASN A 48 10.51 2.73 1.25
C ASN A 48 9.62 3.56 0.31
N TYR A 49 9.95 4.83 0.07
CA TYR A 49 9.24 5.65 -0.92
C TYR A 49 9.29 5.03 -2.33
N GLU A 50 10.46 4.59 -2.78
CA GLU A 50 10.62 3.97 -4.09
C GLU A 50 9.79 2.69 -4.24
N ARG A 51 9.86 1.82 -3.23
CA ARG A 51 9.08 0.58 -3.17
C ARG A 51 7.57 0.87 -3.19
N PHE A 52 7.14 1.88 -2.44
CA PHE A 52 5.75 2.34 -2.45
C PHE A 52 5.31 2.76 -3.85
N VAL A 53 6.07 3.64 -4.53
CA VAL A 53 5.70 4.11 -5.87
C VAL A 53 5.63 2.95 -6.88
N LYS A 54 6.59 2.02 -6.85
CA LYS A 54 6.60 0.83 -7.73
C LYS A 54 5.38 -0.07 -7.51
N ARG A 55 5.06 -0.40 -6.25
CA ARG A 55 3.89 -1.24 -5.92
C ARG A 55 2.58 -0.51 -6.20
N PHE A 56 2.49 0.78 -5.84
CA PHE A 56 1.33 1.63 -6.14
C PHE A 56 1.01 1.67 -7.63
N ASN A 57 2.06 1.82 -8.48
CA ASN A 57 1.93 1.73 -9.92
C ASN A 57 1.42 0.35 -10.37
N LYS A 58 2.03 -0.74 -9.90
CA LYS A 58 1.67 -2.11 -10.28
C LYS A 58 0.20 -2.42 -9.96
N SER A 59 -0.31 -1.99 -8.80
CA SER A 59 -1.67 -2.30 -8.36
C SER A 59 -2.75 -1.50 -9.08
N HIS A 60 -2.45 -0.31 -9.60
CA HIS A 60 -3.49 0.62 -10.08
C HIS A 60 -3.35 1.09 -11.54
N TYR A 61 -2.12 1.16 -12.09
CA TYR A 61 -1.89 1.85 -13.37
C TYR A 61 -1.05 1.04 -14.38
N GLY A 62 -0.08 0.25 -13.91
CA GLY A 62 0.72 -0.64 -14.75
C GLY A 62 1.66 0.06 -15.72
N TYR A 63 2.19 1.24 -15.38
CA TYR A 63 3.15 1.95 -16.23
C TYR A 63 4.52 1.23 -16.26
N GLU A 64 5.14 1.15 -17.44
CA GLU A 64 6.42 0.45 -17.65
C GLU A 64 7.64 1.38 -17.62
N GLU A 65 7.42 2.69 -17.56
CA GLU A 65 8.47 3.70 -17.57
C GLU A 65 9.14 3.90 -16.20
N ASP A 66 10.27 4.61 -16.18
CA ASP A 66 10.93 4.97 -14.93
C ASP A 66 10.00 5.85 -14.09
N LEU A 67 9.57 5.32 -12.95
CA LEU A 67 8.46 5.90 -12.18
C LEU A 67 8.85 7.09 -11.30
N ILE A 68 10.15 7.32 -11.07
CA ILE A 68 10.67 8.30 -10.11
C ILE A 68 11.80 9.09 -10.73
N GLU A 69 11.75 10.40 -10.54
CA GLU A 69 12.78 11.34 -10.97
C GLU A 69 13.22 12.25 -9.81
N LEU A 70 14.43 12.80 -9.91
CA LEU A 70 14.91 13.81 -8.97
C LEU A 70 14.12 15.10 -9.18
N PHE A 71 13.52 15.62 -8.11
CA PHE A 71 12.78 16.87 -8.15
C PHE A 71 13.73 18.04 -7.91
N CYS A 72 14.04 18.79 -8.97
CA CYS A 72 14.92 19.95 -8.90
C CYS A 72 14.15 21.21 -8.47
N CYS A 73 14.42 21.68 -7.26
CA CYS A 73 13.91 22.96 -6.78
C CYS A 73 14.71 24.14 -7.36
N ASN A 74 14.02 25.19 -7.82
CA ASN A 74 14.66 26.44 -8.26
C ASN A 74 15.29 27.23 -7.09
N GLU A 75 14.71 27.08 -5.90
CA GLU A 75 15.17 27.69 -4.66
C GLU A 75 15.36 26.61 -3.59
N GLU A 76 16.37 26.78 -2.73
CA GLU A 76 16.68 25.80 -1.69
C GLU A 76 15.48 25.59 -0.75
N ARG A 77 15.01 24.35 -0.62
CA ARG A 77 13.90 23.95 0.26
C ARG A 77 12.57 24.65 -0.03
N VAL A 78 12.36 25.02 -1.29
CA VAL A 78 11.11 25.60 -1.77
C VAL A 78 10.52 24.71 -2.86
N ILE A 79 9.25 24.33 -2.68
CA ILE A 79 8.44 23.70 -3.71
C ILE A 79 7.47 24.76 -4.25
N ASP A 80 7.70 25.21 -5.47
CA ASP A 80 6.80 26.16 -6.15
C ASP A 80 5.77 25.39 -6.97
N VAL A 81 4.49 25.52 -6.59
CA VAL A 81 3.37 24.84 -7.24
C VAL A 81 2.50 25.80 -8.07
N LYS A 82 2.93 27.04 -8.27
CA LYS A 82 2.14 28.04 -9.01
C LYS A 82 1.89 27.66 -10.47
N ASP A 83 2.84 26.96 -11.08
CA ASP A 83 2.74 26.46 -12.44
C ASP A 83 2.41 24.96 -12.49
N ASN A 84 1.95 24.38 -11.38
CA ASN A 84 1.53 22.98 -11.35
C ASN A 84 0.23 22.78 -12.15
N TRP A 85 0.22 21.75 -12.99
CA TRP A 85 -0.93 21.33 -13.80
C TRP A 85 -1.47 19.97 -13.40
N THR A 86 -0.83 19.27 -12.46
CA THR A 86 -1.31 18.01 -11.87
C THR A 86 -2.45 18.32 -10.90
N ASP A 87 -3.51 17.50 -10.90
CA ASP A 87 -4.69 17.78 -10.08
C ASP A 87 -4.36 17.67 -8.58
N TYR A 88 -3.60 16.63 -8.17
CA TYR A 88 -3.16 16.44 -6.79
C TYR A 88 -1.64 16.25 -6.65
N LEU A 89 -1.01 16.94 -5.70
CA LEU A 89 0.35 16.63 -5.26
C LEU A 89 0.33 16.21 -3.79
N TYR A 90 0.98 15.07 -3.51
CA TYR A 90 1.21 14.56 -2.16
C TYR A 90 2.66 14.80 -1.79
N ILE A 91 2.94 15.79 -0.96
CA ILE A 91 4.30 16.22 -0.63
C ILE A 91 4.65 15.75 0.78
N ILE A 92 5.55 14.79 0.89
CA ILE A 92 5.95 14.13 2.12
C ILE A 92 7.30 14.67 2.57
N ASN A 93 7.35 15.28 3.77
CA ASN A 93 8.59 15.76 4.37
C ASN A 93 9.09 14.81 5.47
N ASP A 94 10.03 13.94 5.13
CA ASP A 94 10.77 13.09 6.08
C ASP A 94 12.12 13.72 6.49
N SER A 95 12.42 14.92 5.99
CA SER A 95 13.60 15.67 6.44
C SER A 95 13.42 16.25 7.84
N ASP A 96 14.54 16.50 8.53
CA ASP A 96 14.55 17.23 9.81
C ASP A 96 14.40 18.75 9.64
N ARG A 97 14.21 19.23 8.41
CA ARG A 97 14.13 20.66 8.09
C ARG A 97 12.72 21.05 7.64
N GLN A 98 12.36 22.29 7.92
CA GLN A 98 11.16 22.90 7.37
C GLN A 98 11.39 23.26 5.90
N TRP A 99 10.38 23.01 5.08
CA TRP A 99 10.28 23.39 3.68
C TRP A 99 9.16 24.41 3.47
N ILE A 100 9.20 25.11 2.34
CA ILE A 100 8.17 26.10 1.98
C ILE A 100 7.48 25.64 0.70
N ILE A 101 6.15 25.60 0.71
CA ILE A 101 5.34 25.44 -0.48
C ILE A 101 4.85 26.81 -0.92
N LYS A 102 5.23 27.27 -2.11
CA LYS A 102 4.73 28.51 -2.71
C LYS A 102 3.52 28.16 -3.56
N ASP A 103 2.34 28.58 -3.11
CA ASP A 103 1.08 28.38 -3.82
C ASP A 103 0.60 29.70 -4.46
N LYS A 104 -0.52 29.69 -5.18
CA LYS A 104 -1.03 30.87 -5.89
C LYS A 104 -1.42 32.04 -4.97
N ASN A 105 -1.79 31.74 -3.72
CA ASN A 105 -2.39 32.69 -2.79
C ASN A 105 -1.42 33.10 -1.68
N ARG A 106 -0.51 32.22 -1.26
CA ARG A 106 0.42 32.40 -0.15
C ARG A 106 1.56 31.37 -0.15
N SER A 107 2.45 31.48 0.84
CA SER A 107 3.40 30.44 1.19
C SER A 107 2.90 29.65 2.39
N SER A 108 3.04 28.32 2.33
CA SER A 108 2.74 27.39 3.42
C SER A 108 4.02 26.72 3.89
N PHE A 109 4.11 26.45 5.19
CA PHE A 109 5.24 25.77 5.78
C PHE A 109 4.98 24.27 5.87
N LEU A 110 5.90 23.49 5.32
CA LEU A 110 5.91 22.04 5.39
C LEU A 110 6.95 21.63 6.43
N ASP A 111 6.49 21.48 7.67
CA ASP A 111 7.33 21.04 8.79
C ASP A 111 7.77 19.58 8.63
N LYS A 112 8.77 19.17 9.41
CA LYS A 112 9.19 17.77 9.49
C LYS A 112 8.00 16.86 9.79
N ARG A 113 8.02 15.63 9.27
CA ARG A 113 6.98 14.61 9.49
C ARG A 113 5.58 15.13 9.14
N THR A 114 5.50 15.86 8.04
CA THR A 114 4.25 16.44 7.55
C THR A 114 4.04 16.02 6.10
N LEU A 115 2.78 15.74 5.76
CA LEU A 115 2.31 15.52 4.40
C LEU A 115 1.44 16.71 4.01
N ALA A 116 1.73 17.36 2.87
CA ALA A 116 0.86 18.33 2.26
C ALA A 116 0.08 17.69 1.10
N ILE A 117 -1.21 18.01 1.04
CA ILE A 117 -2.06 17.74 -0.12
C ILE A 117 -2.28 19.06 -0.83
N VAL A 118 -1.78 19.15 -2.07
CA VAL A 118 -1.97 20.31 -2.94
C VAL A 118 -2.99 19.93 -4.00
N TYR A 119 -4.05 20.72 -4.13
CA TYR A 119 -5.01 20.61 -5.21
C TYR A 119 -4.74 21.71 -6.24
N PHE A 120 -4.34 21.32 -7.44
CA PHE A 120 -3.76 22.17 -8.48
C PHE A 120 -2.63 23.06 -7.93
N GLN A 121 -2.93 24.33 -7.65
CA GLN A 121 -1.93 25.35 -7.31
C GLN A 121 -2.13 25.87 -5.88
N GLN A 122 -2.87 25.13 -5.06
CA GLN A 122 -3.26 25.55 -3.72
C GLN A 122 -3.06 24.41 -2.72
N VAL A 123 -2.43 24.72 -1.60
CA VAL A 123 -2.36 23.78 -0.47
C VAL A 123 -3.75 23.64 0.12
N GLU A 124 -4.31 22.43 0.04
CA GLU A 124 -5.64 22.11 0.54
C GLU A 124 -5.58 21.64 1.99
N ARG A 125 -4.65 20.73 2.31
CA ARG A 125 -4.54 20.11 3.63
C ARG A 125 -3.08 19.88 4.02
N MET A 126 -2.80 20.02 5.31
CA MET A 126 -1.54 19.62 5.94
C MET A 126 -1.85 18.56 7.00
N ILE A 127 -1.13 17.44 6.98
CA ILE A 127 -1.29 16.32 7.89
C ILE A 127 0.02 16.13 8.63
N HIS A 128 -0.01 16.26 9.95
CA HIS A 128 1.16 16.06 10.81
C HIS A 128 1.11 14.66 11.41
N ARG A 129 2.20 13.90 11.29
CA ARG A 129 2.30 12.59 11.94
C ARG A 129 2.56 12.79 13.43
N ILE A 130 1.54 12.53 14.25
CA ILE A 130 1.68 12.55 15.72
C ILE A 130 2.40 11.27 16.14
N VAL A 131 3.66 11.39 16.56
CA VAL A 131 4.35 10.30 17.25
C VAL A 131 3.95 10.39 18.72
N HIS A 132 3.07 9.51 19.18
CA HIS A 132 2.78 9.41 20.61
C HIS A 132 4.04 8.92 21.34
N GLU A 133 4.75 9.81 22.03
CA GLU A 133 5.92 9.47 22.86
C GLU A 133 5.58 8.61 24.10
N THR A 134 4.32 8.27 24.33
CA THR A 134 3.87 7.45 25.47
C THR A 134 2.69 6.55 25.13
N GLY A 135 2.74 5.85 24.00
CA GLY A 135 1.87 4.70 23.78
C GLY A 135 2.67 3.44 24.10
N LYS A 136 2.31 2.69 25.13
CA LYS A 136 2.60 1.25 25.10
C LYS A 136 2.04 0.78 23.76
N GLU A 137 2.90 0.42 22.81
CA GLU A 137 2.46 -0.29 21.61
C GLU A 137 1.51 -1.37 22.09
N PHE A 138 0.26 -1.31 21.63
CA PHE A 138 -0.62 -2.45 21.74
C PHE A 138 -0.09 -3.45 20.71
N SER A 139 1.08 -4.05 21.00
CA SER A 139 1.62 -5.15 20.22
C SER A 139 0.77 -6.36 20.59
N ILE A 140 -0.29 -6.56 19.82
CA ILE A 140 -0.88 -7.88 19.75
C ILE A 140 0.16 -8.73 19.03
N ASP A 141 0.90 -9.52 19.81
CA ASP A 141 1.89 -10.43 19.30
C ASP A 141 1.15 -11.63 18.69
N LEU A 142 0.70 -11.48 17.44
CA LEU A 142 0.13 -12.59 16.69
C LEU A 142 1.27 -13.56 16.43
N SER A 143 1.25 -14.73 17.09
CA SER A 143 2.28 -15.74 16.88
C SER A 143 2.25 -16.30 15.46
N LYS A 144 3.38 -16.85 15.02
CA LYS A 144 3.49 -17.53 13.72
C LYS A 144 2.43 -18.63 13.60
N GLU A 145 2.25 -19.41 14.66
CA GLU A 145 1.29 -20.52 14.69
C GLU A 145 -0.16 -20.02 14.56
N GLU A 146 -0.51 -18.91 15.21
CA GLU A 146 -1.83 -18.30 15.09
C GLU A 146 -2.07 -17.76 13.67
N PHE A 147 -1.09 -17.08 13.08
CA PHE A 147 -1.19 -16.59 11.71
C PHE A 147 -1.41 -17.74 10.71
N VAL A 148 -0.55 -18.76 10.76
CA VAL A 148 -0.66 -19.93 9.87
C VAL A 148 -2.01 -20.62 10.06
N SER A 149 -2.45 -20.80 11.32
CA SER A 149 -3.77 -21.38 11.60
C SER A 149 -4.93 -20.55 11.04
N VAL A 150 -4.83 -19.23 10.99
CA VAL A 150 -5.90 -18.38 10.41
C VAL A 150 -5.89 -18.52 8.90
N ILE A 151 -4.71 -18.45 8.26
CA ILE A 151 -4.55 -18.59 6.81
C ILE A 151 -5.02 -19.97 6.34
N ASP A 152 -4.67 -21.05 7.05
CA ASP A 152 -5.12 -22.40 6.74
C ASP A 152 -6.66 -22.51 6.79
N LYS A 153 -7.31 -21.86 7.75
CA LYS A 153 -8.79 -21.85 7.83
C LYS A 153 -9.42 -21.09 6.65
N LEU A 154 -8.80 -20.00 6.19
CA LEU A 154 -9.24 -19.28 5.00
C LEU A 154 -9.07 -20.15 3.75
N ARG A 155 -7.92 -20.84 3.61
CA ARG A 155 -7.68 -21.80 2.53
C ARG A 155 -8.70 -22.93 2.53
N ASP A 156 -8.91 -23.58 3.67
CA ASP A 156 -9.85 -24.69 3.80
C ASP A 156 -11.30 -24.25 3.48
N SER A 157 -11.64 -23.01 3.84
CA SER A 157 -12.90 -22.36 3.47
C SER A 157 -13.02 -22.15 1.95
N SER A 158 -11.98 -21.61 1.30
CA SER A 158 -11.92 -21.45 -0.16
C SER A 158 -12.05 -22.80 -0.87
N ASP A 159 -11.29 -23.80 -0.44
CA ASP A 159 -11.32 -25.16 -1.00
C ASP A 159 -12.69 -25.82 -0.85
N LEU A 160 -13.41 -25.54 0.24
CA LEU A 160 -14.77 -26.02 0.45
C LEU A 160 -15.73 -25.37 -0.55
N VAL A 161 -15.62 -24.06 -0.76
CA VAL A 161 -16.41 -23.34 -1.77
C VAL A 161 -16.17 -23.93 -3.15
N ASP A 162 -14.91 -24.17 -3.53
CA ASP A 162 -14.55 -24.76 -4.81
C ASP A 162 -15.12 -26.17 -4.98
N LYS A 163 -14.99 -27.04 -3.98
CA LYS A 163 -15.59 -28.38 -3.99
C LYS A 163 -17.11 -28.33 -4.16
N ILE A 164 -17.77 -27.41 -3.45
CA ILE A 164 -19.22 -27.24 -3.56
C ILE A 164 -19.59 -26.74 -4.96
N ASN A 165 -18.84 -25.80 -5.52
CA ASN A 165 -19.02 -25.30 -6.89
C ASN A 165 -18.86 -26.43 -7.92
N GLU A 166 -17.83 -27.27 -7.79
CA GLU A 166 -17.64 -28.45 -8.65
C GLU A 166 -18.81 -29.43 -8.54
N LEU A 167 -19.33 -29.68 -7.33
CA LEU A 167 -20.50 -30.54 -7.13
C LEU A 167 -21.74 -29.98 -7.83
N PHE A 168 -21.98 -28.67 -7.74
CA PHE A 168 -23.07 -28.02 -8.46
C PHE A 168 -22.89 -28.14 -9.97
N GLN A 169 -21.72 -27.79 -10.50
CA GLN A 169 -21.41 -27.88 -11.94
C GLN A 169 -21.62 -29.30 -12.51
N ASN A 170 -21.29 -30.32 -11.72
CA ASN A 170 -21.44 -31.72 -12.13
C ASN A 170 -22.84 -32.31 -11.88
N SER A 171 -23.75 -31.55 -11.26
CA SER A 171 -25.12 -32.00 -10.98
C SER A 171 -26.03 -31.81 -12.20
N ARG A 172 -26.87 -32.82 -12.49
CA ARG A 172 -27.78 -32.85 -13.64
C ARG A 172 -28.89 -31.79 -13.59
N GLU A 173 -29.17 -31.23 -12.41
CA GLU A 173 -30.24 -30.26 -12.15
C GLU A 173 -29.77 -28.80 -12.24
N ASN A 174 -28.47 -28.55 -12.45
CA ASN A 174 -27.91 -27.20 -12.42
C ASN A 174 -28.22 -26.35 -13.66
N VAL A 175 -29.04 -26.85 -14.59
CA VAL A 175 -29.51 -26.11 -15.76
C VAL A 175 -30.54 -25.04 -15.37
N GLU A 176 -31.10 -25.09 -14.16
CA GLU A 176 -32.16 -24.17 -13.69
C GLU A 176 -31.81 -23.32 -12.45
N CYS A 177 -30.64 -23.52 -11.82
CA CYS A 177 -30.25 -22.83 -10.57
C CYS A 177 -29.10 -21.83 -10.76
N ASP A 178 -29.35 -20.71 -11.44
CA ASP A 178 -28.38 -19.61 -11.63
C ASP A 178 -28.02 -18.84 -10.34
N PHE A 179 -28.70 -19.11 -9.22
CA PHE A 179 -28.57 -18.33 -7.97
C PHE A 179 -27.90 -19.07 -6.80
N CYS A 180 -27.40 -20.30 -7.01
CA CYS A 180 -26.75 -21.08 -5.96
C CYS A 180 -25.29 -21.37 -6.32
N ASN A 181 -24.35 -20.75 -5.61
CA ASN A 181 -22.94 -21.10 -5.62
C ASN A 181 -22.46 -21.42 -4.20
N GLY A 182 -21.32 -22.09 -4.08
CA GLY A 182 -20.74 -22.48 -2.79
C GLY A 182 -20.48 -21.31 -1.86
N ALA A 183 -20.11 -20.15 -2.42
CA ALA A 183 -19.89 -18.92 -1.65
C ALA A 183 -21.17 -18.41 -0.98
N GLY A 184 -22.34 -18.54 -1.62
CA GLY A 184 -23.63 -18.14 -1.06
C GLY A 184 -24.10 -19.03 0.10
N LEU A 185 -23.51 -20.21 0.28
CA LEU A 185 -23.82 -21.13 1.37
C LEU A 185 -22.94 -20.92 2.60
N GLN A 186 -21.86 -20.15 2.46
CA GLN A 186 -20.94 -19.86 3.53
C GLN A 186 -20.91 -18.35 3.81
N ILE A 187 -21.28 -17.94 5.02
CA ILE A 187 -21.01 -16.58 5.47
C ILE A 187 -19.50 -16.50 5.73
N SER A 188 -18.73 -16.10 4.71
CA SER A 188 -17.31 -15.81 4.85
C SER A 188 -17.14 -14.33 5.21
N HIS A 189 -16.40 -14.06 6.28
CA HIS A 189 -15.92 -12.72 6.61
C HIS A 189 -14.46 -12.56 6.16
N GLU A 190 -14.08 -13.25 5.08
CA GLU A 190 -12.70 -13.37 4.62
C GLU A 190 -12.06 -11.99 4.45
N SER A 191 -12.71 -11.08 3.71
CA SER A 191 -12.20 -9.73 3.47
C SER A 191 -11.95 -8.96 4.78
N THR A 192 -12.81 -9.14 5.80
CA THR A 192 -12.63 -8.54 7.12
C THR A 192 -11.46 -9.17 7.88
N VAL A 193 -11.33 -10.49 7.83
CA VAL A 193 -10.22 -11.21 8.48
C VAL A 193 -8.88 -10.80 7.86
N VAL A 194 -8.81 -10.78 6.52
CA VAL A 194 -7.61 -10.35 5.78
C VAL A 194 -7.26 -8.90 6.10
N PHE A 195 -8.25 -8.00 6.12
CA PHE A 195 -8.04 -6.61 6.54
C PHE A 195 -7.46 -6.49 7.97
N LEU A 196 -7.98 -7.27 8.92
CA LEU A 196 -7.49 -7.25 10.30
C LEU A 196 -6.07 -7.82 10.40
N LEU A 197 -5.77 -8.93 9.71
CA LEU A 197 -4.41 -9.49 9.65
C LEU A 197 -3.42 -8.48 9.06
N ARG A 198 -3.83 -7.78 7.99
CA ARG A 198 -3.04 -6.72 7.37
C ARG A 198 -2.69 -5.62 8.35
N LYS A 199 -3.66 -5.15 9.14
CA LYS A 199 -3.43 -4.12 10.16
C LYS A 199 -2.57 -4.65 11.32
N LEU A 200 -2.73 -5.91 11.76
CA LEU A 200 -1.95 -6.50 12.84
C LEU A 200 -0.47 -6.72 12.47
N LEU A 201 -0.23 -7.19 11.26
CA LEU A 201 1.14 -7.43 10.78
C LEU A 201 1.77 -6.19 10.14
N ASN A 202 1.06 -5.06 10.08
CA ASN A 202 1.48 -3.86 9.38
C ASN A 202 1.91 -4.17 7.94
N ASP A 203 1.14 -5.04 7.27
CA ASP A 203 1.35 -5.41 5.88
C ASP A 203 0.96 -4.21 5.00
N ALA A 204 1.94 -3.34 4.82
CA ALA A 204 1.87 -2.12 4.06
C ALA A 204 1.72 -2.37 2.55
N PHE A 205 1.73 -3.61 2.10
CA PHE A 205 1.85 -3.91 0.69
C PHE A 205 0.91 -4.98 0.19
N GLU A 206 -0.03 -5.38 1.03
CA GLU A 206 -1.04 -6.35 0.62
C GLU A 206 -0.36 -7.68 0.25
N ASP A 207 0.81 -7.97 0.85
CA ASP A 207 1.57 -9.20 0.63
C ASP A 207 0.76 -10.43 1.09
N ILE A 208 -0.08 -10.27 2.13
CA ILE A 208 -1.06 -11.27 2.56
C ILE A 208 -2.13 -11.49 1.48
N GLU A 209 -2.66 -10.40 0.92
CA GLU A 209 -3.70 -10.46 -0.13
C GLU A 209 -3.13 -11.08 -1.41
N TYR A 210 -1.90 -10.72 -1.79
CA TYR A 210 -1.18 -11.33 -2.92
C TYR A 210 -0.98 -12.84 -2.72
N PHE A 211 -0.53 -13.25 -1.52
CA PHE A 211 -0.36 -14.66 -1.19
C PHE A 211 -1.69 -15.45 -1.30
N ILE A 212 -2.80 -14.87 -0.83
CA ILE A 212 -4.12 -15.50 -0.84
C ILE A 212 -4.67 -15.57 -2.27
N TYR A 213 -4.77 -14.43 -2.96
CA TYR A 213 -5.55 -14.30 -4.19
C TYR A 213 -4.75 -14.61 -5.46
N GLU A 214 -3.50 -14.15 -5.53
CA GLU A 214 -2.67 -14.32 -6.73
C GLU A 214 -1.93 -15.65 -6.70
N LEU A 215 -1.36 -16.01 -5.54
CA LEU A 215 -0.61 -17.26 -5.40
C LEU A 215 -1.45 -18.48 -4.99
N ASP A 216 -2.76 -18.29 -4.75
CA ASP A 216 -3.67 -19.35 -4.28
C ASP A 216 -3.07 -20.07 -3.06
N TYR A 217 -2.83 -19.31 -1.99
CA TYR A 217 -2.25 -19.79 -0.74
C TYR A 217 -0.88 -20.49 -0.95
N GLY A 218 -0.08 -20.01 -1.91
CA GLY A 218 1.24 -20.54 -2.25
C GLY A 218 1.24 -21.69 -3.27
N ARG A 219 0.09 -22.20 -3.70
CA ARG A 219 0.00 -23.31 -4.68
C ARG A 219 0.54 -22.96 -6.05
N LYS A 220 0.43 -21.68 -6.44
CA LYS A 220 0.91 -21.16 -7.73
C LYS A 220 2.29 -20.52 -7.62
N TYR A 221 2.93 -20.58 -6.45
CA TYR A 221 4.23 -19.96 -6.26
C TYR A 221 5.32 -20.66 -7.07
N GLU A 222 6.11 -19.87 -7.78
CA GLU A 222 7.35 -20.29 -8.43
C GLU A 222 8.50 -19.36 -8.00
N PRO A 223 9.73 -19.89 -7.83
CA PRO A 223 10.89 -19.07 -7.51
C PRO A 223 11.11 -17.97 -8.55
N GLY A 224 11.24 -16.73 -8.08
CA GLY A 224 11.44 -15.54 -8.92
C GLY A 224 10.15 -14.75 -9.22
N MET A 225 8.97 -15.21 -8.76
CA MET A 225 7.73 -14.45 -8.89
C MET A 225 7.69 -13.19 -8.02
N ILE A 226 8.42 -13.19 -6.91
CA ILE A 226 8.52 -12.05 -6.00
C ILE A 226 10.00 -11.83 -5.69
N THR A 227 10.45 -10.58 -5.76
CA THR A 227 11.82 -10.22 -5.44
C THR A 227 11.89 -9.02 -4.50
N ASP A 228 12.89 -9.01 -3.63
CA ASP A 228 13.25 -7.88 -2.79
C ASP A 228 13.97 -6.79 -3.60
N GLU A 229 14.40 -5.73 -2.92
CA GLU A 229 15.11 -4.59 -3.52
C GLU A 229 16.49 -4.95 -4.09
N ASN A 230 17.09 -6.05 -3.62
CA ASN A 230 18.35 -6.57 -4.12
C ASN A 230 18.15 -7.58 -5.26
N SER A 231 16.92 -7.68 -5.81
CA SER A 231 16.54 -8.70 -6.78
C SER A 231 16.70 -10.13 -6.26
N GLN A 232 16.71 -10.32 -4.94
CA GLN A 232 16.69 -11.65 -4.33
C GLN A 232 15.26 -12.14 -4.25
N ASN A 233 15.08 -13.42 -4.56
CA ASN A 233 13.77 -14.05 -4.52
C ASN A 233 13.19 -14.04 -3.10
N ILE A 234 11.97 -13.54 -2.96
CA ILE A 234 11.18 -13.64 -1.73
C ILE A 234 10.36 -14.93 -1.82
N ASP A 235 10.51 -15.78 -0.81
CA ASP A 235 9.85 -17.08 -0.74
C ASP A 235 8.44 -16.93 -0.16
N PHE A 236 7.41 -16.96 -1.01
CA PHE A 236 6.00 -17.01 -0.59
C PHE A 236 5.37 -18.38 -0.90
N SER A 237 6.17 -19.45 -0.80
CA SER A 237 5.67 -20.83 -1.02
C SER A 237 4.74 -21.33 0.10
N SER A 238 4.77 -20.71 1.28
CA SER A 238 3.91 -21.09 2.41
C SER A 238 3.56 -19.90 3.32
N ALA A 239 2.50 -20.06 4.12
CA ALA A 239 2.07 -19.03 5.06
C ALA A 239 3.13 -18.72 6.13
N GLU A 240 3.91 -19.73 6.55
CA GLU A 240 5.05 -19.54 7.46
C GLU A 240 6.06 -18.55 6.89
N LYS A 241 6.35 -18.65 5.60
CA LYS A 241 7.36 -17.82 4.93
C LYS A 241 6.87 -16.38 4.76
N VAL A 242 5.58 -16.22 4.47
CA VAL A 242 4.94 -14.89 4.46
C VAL A 242 5.00 -14.24 5.84
N TYR A 243 4.71 -14.98 6.91
CA TYR A 243 4.82 -14.46 8.27
C TYR A 243 6.27 -14.07 8.63
N GLU A 244 7.24 -14.92 8.32
CA GLU A 244 8.67 -14.64 8.52
C GLU A 244 9.07 -13.34 7.82
N TYR A 245 8.69 -13.19 6.54
CA TYR A 245 8.97 -11.99 5.76
C TYR A 245 8.36 -10.71 6.38
N LEU A 246 7.08 -10.75 6.75
CA LEU A 246 6.35 -9.60 7.32
C LEU A 246 6.87 -9.20 8.71
N THR A 247 7.45 -10.14 9.46
CA THR A 247 7.99 -9.87 10.80
C THR A 247 9.47 -9.51 10.78
N GLU A 248 10.25 -9.99 9.82
CA GLU A 248 11.63 -9.55 9.59
C GLU A 248 11.71 -8.07 9.21
N GLU A 249 10.76 -7.55 8.40
CA GLU A 249 10.68 -6.11 8.08
C GLU A 249 10.42 -5.21 9.30
N LYS A 250 9.92 -5.75 10.41
CA LYS A 250 9.72 -4.98 11.66
C LYS A 250 11.01 -4.76 12.46
N THR A 251 12.11 -5.42 12.12
CA THR A 251 13.34 -5.43 12.95
C THR A 251 14.41 -4.43 12.47
N ILE A 252 14.07 -3.52 11.54
CA ILE A 252 14.98 -2.50 10.98
C ILE A 252 14.54 -1.09 11.39
#